data_AF-A0A9E0SL14-F1
#
_entry.id   AF-A0A9E0SL14-F1
#
_cell.length_a   1.000
_cell.length_b   1.000
_cell.length_c   1.000
_cell.angle_alpha   90.00
_cell.angle_beta   90.00
_cell.angle_gamma   90.00
#
_symmetry.space_group_name_H-M   'P 1'
#
loop_
_entity.id
_entity.type
_entity.pdbx_description
1 polymer ?
#
loop_
_entity_poly.entity_id
_entity_poly.type
_entity_poly.pdbx_seq_one_letter_code
_entity_poly.pdbx_strand_id
1 'polypeptide(L)'
;MAQTGFFEEPSTPNCTGKPPVFKGTCNPRELRLIHLLLRRPSVSREAVDSEAGAANGPDLVANVRALGLGKEHLPCTRIHVIDRDGVVCRPGVYSLTEPGRKAIHRWLAQRGKAV
;
A
#
# COMPACT_ATOMS: atom_id res chain seq x y z
N MET A 1 -27.64 -8.48 32.72
CA MET A 1 -27.17 -9.29 31.57
C MET A 1 -26.05 -8.51 30.89
N ALA A 2 -24.79 -8.80 31.22
CA ALA A 2 -23.63 -8.12 30.63
C ALA A 2 -23.28 -8.82 29.31
N GLN A 3 -23.46 -8.13 28.18
CA GLN A 3 -22.94 -8.60 26.90
C GLN A 3 -21.46 -8.27 26.86
N THR A 4 -20.63 -9.29 27.02
CA THR A 4 -19.20 -9.22 26.76
C THR A 4 -19.02 -8.94 25.27
N GLY A 5 -18.66 -7.70 24.95
CA GLY A 5 -18.21 -7.32 23.61
C GLY A 5 -16.99 -8.14 23.27
N PHE A 6 -17.20 -9.16 22.43
CA PHE A 6 -16.16 -9.95 21.80
C PHE A 6 -15.36 -8.99 20.91
N PHE A 7 -14.16 -8.64 21.36
CA PHE A 7 -13.21 -7.87 20.55
C PHE A 7 -12.90 -8.76 19.34
N GLU A 8 -13.39 -8.40 18.16
CA GLU A 8 -13.12 -9.15 16.94
C GLU A 8 -11.62 -8.99 16.66
N GLU A 9 -10.86 -10.03 17.02
CA GLU A 9 -9.43 -10.15 16.77
C GLU A 9 -9.13 -9.78 15.31
N PRO A 10 -8.18 -8.88 15.02
CA PRO A 10 -7.82 -8.58 13.65
C PRO A 10 -7.32 -9.87 13.03
N SER A 11 -8.13 -10.44 12.12
CA SER A 11 -7.83 -11.65 11.37
C SER A 11 -6.38 -11.61 10.91
N THR A 12 -5.54 -12.44 11.51
CA THR A 12 -4.14 -12.55 11.16
C THR A 12 -4.08 -12.99 9.70
N PRO A 13 -3.49 -12.21 8.78
CA PRO A 13 -3.41 -12.64 7.39
C PRO A 13 -2.59 -13.94 7.35
N ASN A 14 -3.22 -15.00 6.86
CA ASN A 14 -2.67 -16.35 6.76
C ASN A 14 -1.30 -16.30 6.04
N CYS A 15 -0.21 -16.56 6.77
CA CYS A 15 1.17 -16.42 6.29
C CYS A 15 1.70 -17.70 5.62
N THR A 16 0.86 -18.43 4.87
CA THR A 16 1.22 -19.69 4.20
C THR A 16 1.79 -19.51 2.78
N GLY A 17 2.00 -18.27 2.33
CA GLY A 17 2.61 -17.94 1.05
C GLY A 17 4.12 -17.69 1.14
N LYS A 18 4.86 -18.00 0.08
CA LYS A 18 6.27 -17.60 -0.09
C LYS A 18 6.39 -16.08 0.11
N PRO A 19 7.37 -15.57 0.87
CA PRO A 19 7.52 -14.13 1.08
C PRO A 19 7.73 -13.42 -0.26
N PRO A 20 7.07 -12.27 -0.50
CA PRO A 20 7.22 -11.54 -1.75
C PRO A 20 8.66 -11.07 -1.92
N VAL A 21 9.13 -11.07 -3.16
CA VAL A 21 10.45 -10.54 -3.53
C VAL A 21 10.23 -9.29 -4.35
N PHE A 22 10.58 -8.14 -3.76
CA PHE A 22 10.53 -6.86 -4.45
C PHE A 22 11.79 -6.66 -5.30
N LYS A 23 11.62 -6.52 -6.61
CA LYS A 23 12.72 -6.36 -7.57
C LYS A 23 13.44 -5.01 -7.43
N GLY A 24 12.76 -4.00 -6.89
CA GLY A 24 13.29 -2.65 -6.80
C GLY A 24 12.98 -1.78 -8.00
N THR A 25 13.20 -0.48 -7.85
CA THR A 25 13.03 0.53 -8.90
C THR A 25 14.04 1.66 -8.78
N CYS A 26 14.30 2.31 -9.92
CA CYS A 26 15.08 3.55 -10.03
C CYS A 26 14.22 4.75 -10.42
N ASN A 27 12.92 4.56 -10.70
CA ASN A 27 12.03 5.64 -11.08
C ASN A 27 11.75 6.55 -9.87
N PRO A 28 12.09 7.86 -9.92
CA PRO A 28 11.93 8.74 -8.77
C PRO A 28 10.47 8.88 -8.30
N ARG A 29 9.49 8.74 -9.21
CA ARG A 29 8.06 8.78 -8.84
C ARG A 29 7.66 7.57 -8.00
N GLU A 30 8.11 6.39 -8.42
CA GLU A 30 7.84 5.15 -7.69
C GLU A 30 8.54 5.14 -6.34
N LEU A 31 9.75 5.69 -6.26
CA LEU A 31 10.47 5.86 -4.99
C LEU A 31 9.71 6.77 -4.00
N ARG A 32 9.13 7.87 -4.47
CA ARG A 32 8.27 8.75 -3.65
C ARG A 32 7.03 8.02 -3.16
N LEU A 33 6.37 7.26 -4.03
CA LEU A 33 5.22 6.43 -3.67
C LEU A 33 5.58 5.38 -2.61
N ILE A 34 6.70 4.66 -2.79
CA ILE A 34 7.18 3.66 -1.82
C ILE A 34 7.44 4.33 -0.46
N HIS A 35 8.11 5.48 -0.45
CA HIS A 35 8.38 6.20 0.78
C HIS A 35 7.08 6.64 1.49
N LEU A 36 6.10 7.15 0.73
CA LEU A 36 4.79 7.53 1.26
C LEU A 36 4.06 6.34 1.91
N LEU A 37 4.04 5.19 1.22
CA LEU A 37 3.41 3.95 1.69
C LEU A 37 4.12 3.35 2.91
N LEU A 38 5.43 3.55 3.05
CA LEU A 38 6.16 3.13 4.25
C LEU A 38 5.91 4.04 5.45
N ARG A 39 5.58 5.32 5.22
CA ARG A 39 5.36 6.31 6.28
C ARG A 39 3.92 6.31 6.80
N ARG A 40 2.94 6.04 5.94
CA ARG A 40 1.51 6.08 6.28
C ARG A 40 0.90 4.68 6.24
N PRO A 41 0.02 4.32 7.18
CA PRO A 41 -0.63 3.00 7.17
C PRO A 41 -1.58 2.82 5.98
N SER A 42 -2.19 3.91 5.52
CA SER A 42 -3.12 3.95 4.39
C SER A 42 -2.98 5.27 3.64
N VAL A 43 -3.15 5.23 2.31
CA VAL A 43 -2.92 6.37 1.41
C VAL A 43 -4.04 6.43 0.37
N SER A 44 -4.74 7.55 0.28
CA SER A 44 -5.76 7.74 -0.76
C SER A 44 -5.14 7.94 -2.14
N ARG A 45 -5.91 7.70 -3.20
CA ARG A 45 -5.47 7.96 -4.58
C ARG A 45 -4.95 9.39 -4.76
N GLU A 46 -5.66 10.38 -4.22
CA GLU A 46 -5.35 11.80 -4.37
C GLU A 46 -4.02 12.14 -3.70
N ALA A 47 -3.74 11.53 -2.54
CA ALA A 47 -2.46 11.66 -1.87
C ALA A 47 -1.32 11.01 -2.67
N VAL A 48 -1.58 9.87 -3.33
CA VAL A 48 -0.61 9.27 -4.26
C VAL A 48 -0.28 10.23 -5.39
N ASP A 49 -1.29 10.79 -6.04
CA ASP A 49 -1.12 11.68 -7.20
C ASP A 49 -0.28 12.92 -6.82
N SER A 50 -0.61 13.53 -5.67
CA SER A 50 0.07 14.72 -5.15
C SER A 50 1.52 14.46 -4.77
N GLU A 51 1.80 13.39 -4.01
CA GLU A 51 3.12 13.14 -3.42
C GLU A 51 4.08 12.48 -4.42
N ALA A 52 3.57 11.63 -5.31
CA ALA A 52 4.38 11.07 -6.38
C ALA A 52 4.68 12.11 -7.47
N GLY A 53 3.84 13.15 -7.58
CA GLY A 53 3.90 14.15 -8.65
C GLY A 53 3.48 13.56 -9.99
N ALA A 54 2.41 12.76 -9.99
CA ALA A 54 1.88 12.11 -11.17
C ALA A 54 0.36 12.20 -11.19
N ALA A 55 -0.23 12.67 -12.30
CA ALA A 55 -1.69 12.73 -12.46
C ALA A 55 -2.35 11.34 -12.69
N ASN A 56 -1.53 10.29 -12.79
CA ASN A 56 -1.96 8.91 -12.99
C ASN A 56 -1.33 7.97 -11.94
N GLY A 57 -1.56 8.26 -10.66
CA GLY A 57 -1.13 7.42 -9.54
C GLY A 57 -1.60 5.96 -9.61
N PRO A 58 -2.80 5.61 -10.13
CA PRO A 58 -3.19 4.22 -10.31
C PRO A 58 -2.24 3.42 -11.19
N ASP A 59 -1.70 4.03 -12.25
CA ASP A 59 -0.69 3.41 -13.12
C ASP A 59 0.65 3.22 -12.39
N LEU A 60 1.07 4.24 -11.63
CA LEU A 60 2.27 4.16 -10.81
C LEU A 60 2.20 3.03 -9.78
N VAL A 61 1.03 2.86 -9.14
CA VAL A 61 0.76 1.76 -8.23
C VAL A 61 0.79 0.42 -8.97
N ALA A 62 0.25 0.34 -10.20
CA ALA A 62 0.31 -0.87 -11.00
C ALA A 62 1.75 -1.28 -11.34
N ASN A 63 2.61 -0.31 -11.66
CA ASN A 63 4.03 -0.54 -11.90
C ASN A 63 4.72 -1.08 -10.64
N VAL A 64 4.49 -0.45 -9.48
CA VAL A 64 5.05 -0.93 -8.20
C VAL A 64 4.55 -2.34 -7.84
N ARG A 65 3.30 -2.69 -8.18
CA ARG A 65 2.79 -4.06 -8.02
C ARG A 65 3.54 -5.05 -8.92
N ALA A 66 3.81 -4.67 -10.18
CA ALA A 66 4.51 -5.51 -11.14
C ALA A 66 5.97 -5.80 -10.74
N LEU A 67 6.55 -4.99 -9.84
CA LEU A 67 7.88 -5.22 -9.26
C LEU A 67 7.92 -6.36 -8.22
N GLY A 68 6.83 -7.10 -8.03
CA GLY A 68 6.80 -8.32 -7.22
C GLY A 68 5.99 -8.21 -5.92
N LEU A 69 5.31 -7.10 -5.67
CA LEU A 69 4.35 -6.98 -4.56
C LEU A 69 2.96 -7.53 -4.91
N GLY A 70 2.55 -7.39 -6.17
CA GLY A 70 1.22 -7.81 -6.61
C GLY A 70 0.07 -7.09 -5.88
N LYS A 71 -1.16 -7.53 -6.15
CA LYS A 71 -2.36 -7.00 -5.48
C LYS A 71 -2.48 -7.46 -4.02
N GLU A 72 -1.83 -8.57 -3.68
CA GLU A 72 -1.83 -9.16 -2.35
C GLU A 72 -1.06 -8.29 -1.35
N HIS A 73 0.09 -7.74 -1.74
CA HIS A 73 0.93 -6.97 -0.83
C HIS A 73 0.81 -5.45 -0.94
N LEU A 74 0.17 -4.97 -2.01
CA LEU A 74 -0.25 -3.59 -2.17
C LEU A 74 -1.74 -3.54 -2.58
N PRO A 75 -2.66 -3.93 -1.67
CA PRO A 75 -4.09 -3.91 -1.94
C PRO A 75 -4.63 -2.51 -2.21
N CYS A 76 -5.84 -2.47 -2.78
CA CYS A 76 -6.62 -1.24 -2.94
C CYS A 76 -8.00 -1.48 -2.36
N THR A 77 -8.26 -0.89 -1.20
CA THR A 77 -9.56 -0.96 -0.54
C THR A 77 -10.41 0.22 -0.98
N ARG A 78 -11.66 -0.03 -1.38
CA ARG A 78 -12.62 1.03 -1.67
C ARG A 78 -13.27 1.45 -0.36
N ILE A 79 -13.18 2.72 0.00
CA ILE A 79 -13.85 3.28 1.18
C ILE A 79 -15.10 4.05 0.75
N HIS A 80 -16.09 4.18 1.63
CA HIS A 80 -17.25 5.03 1.39
C HIS A 80 -16.96 6.45 1.86
N VAL A 81 -17.06 7.41 0.95
CA VAL A 81 -16.90 8.84 1.22
C VAL A 81 -18.10 9.57 0.64
N ILE A 82 -18.63 10.54 1.37
CA ILE A 82 -19.67 11.44 0.85
C ILE A 82 -18.96 12.61 0.19
N ASP A 83 -19.23 12.83 -1.09
CA ASP A 83 -18.67 13.95 -1.84
C ASP A 83 -19.31 15.28 -1.42
N ARG A 84 -18.75 16.39 -1.88
CA ARG A 84 -19.24 17.74 -1.65
C ARG A 84 -20.70 17.93 -2.08
N ASP A 85 -21.14 17.21 -3.10
CA ASP A 85 -22.52 17.24 -3.60
C ASP A 85 -23.47 16.31 -2.83
N GLY A 86 -23.01 15.70 -1.74
CA GLY A 86 -23.80 14.76 -0.93
C GLY A 86 -23.94 13.37 -1.54
N VAL A 87 -23.23 13.09 -2.65
CA VAL A 87 -23.29 11.81 -3.37
C VAL A 87 -22.27 10.83 -2.80
N VAL A 88 -22.62 9.54 -2.75
CA VAL A 88 -21.71 8.48 -2.30
C VAL A 88 -20.63 8.23 -3.36
N CYS A 89 -19.40 8.48 -2.97
CA CYS A 89 -18.20 8.16 -3.71
C CYS A 89 -17.45 6.97 -3.08
N ARG A 90 -16.72 6.23 -3.91
CA ARG A 90 -15.92 5.07 -3.49
C ARG A 90 -14.45 5.24 -3.85
N PRO A 91 -13.71 6.19 -3.25
CA PRO A 91 -12.30 6.36 -3.55
C PRO A 91 -11.49 5.13 -3.12
N GLY A 92 -10.40 4.90 -3.84
CA GLY A 92 -9.45 3.82 -3.55
C GLY A 92 -8.40 4.28 -2.53
N VAL A 93 -8.13 3.40 -1.57
CA VAL A 93 -7.08 3.58 -0.57
C VAL A 93 -6.10 2.43 -0.69
N TYR A 94 -4.83 2.78 -0.82
CA TYR A 94 -3.72 1.85 -0.89
C TYR A 94 -3.07 1.68 0.47
N SER A 95 -2.68 0.46 0.79
CA SER A 95 -1.92 0.13 1.98
C SER A 95 -0.91 -0.97 1.66
N LEU A 96 0.16 -1.05 2.45
CA LEU A 96 1.08 -2.18 2.39
C LEU A 96 0.69 -3.22 3.44
N THR A 97 0.66 -4.48 3.03
CA THR A 97 0.59 -5.57 4.01
C THR A 97 1.95 -5.76 4.68
N GLU A 98 1.95 -6.38 5.85
CA GLU A 98 3.17 -6.61 6.63
C GLU A 98 4.25 -7.38 5.83
N PRO A 99 3.93 -8.47 5.07
CA PRO A 99 4.93 -9.12 4.23
C PRO A 99 5.46 -8.21 3.10
N GLY A 100 4.60 -7.36 2.51
CA GLY A 100 5.00 -6.39 1.51
C GLY A 100 5.99 -5.35 2.05
N ARG A 101 5.70 -4.83 3.24
CA ARG A 101 6.56 -3.87 3.94
C ARG A 101 7.93 -4.48 4.22
N LYS A 102 7.98 -5.72 4.70
CA LYS A 102 9.23 -6.47 4.93
C LYS A 102 10.04 -6.67 3.64
N ALA A 103 9.39 -6.98 2.52
CA ALA A 103 10.07 -7.14 1.24
C ALA A 103 10.73 -5.84 0.75
N ILE A 104 10.04 -4.70 0.90
CA ILE A 104 10.59 -3.38 0.58
C ILE A 104 11.77 -3.03 1.50
N HIS A 105 11.64 -3.25 2.81
CA HIS A 105 12.74 -3.00 3.75
C HIS A 105 13.97 -3.87 3.46
N ARG A 106 13.78 -5.14 3.11
CA ARG A 106 14.87 -6.04 2.69
C ARG A 106 15.59 -5.48 1.45
N TRP A 107 14.84 -5.02 0.46
CA TRP A 107 15.42 -4.39 -0.72
C TRP A 107 16.18 -3.10 -0.40
N LEU A 108 15.63 -2.21 0.44
CA LEU A 108 16.32 -0.99 0.88
C LEU A 108 17.64 -1.30 1.60
N ALA A 109 17.65 -2.33 2.46
CA ALA A 109 18.84 -2.76 3.17
C ALA A 109 19.92 -3.34 2.22
N GLN A 110 19.50 -4.05 1.16
CA GLN A 110 20.44 -4.56 0.14
C GLN A 110 21.02 -3.42 -0.70
N ARG A 111 20.19 -2.42 -1.04
CA ARG A 111 20.62 -1.24 -1.80
C ARG A 111 21.67 -0.41 -1.05
N GLY A 112 21.53 -0.25 0.27
CA GLY A 112 22.49 0.47 1.10
C GLY A 112 23.83 -0.25 1.30
N LYS A 113 23.90 -1.56 1.06
CA LYS A 113 25.15 -2.35 1.15
C LYS A 113 25.98 -2.35 -0.15
N ALA A 114 25.40 -1.89 -1.25
CA ALA A 114 26.05 -1.82 -2.56
C ALA A 114 26.77 -0.49 -2.80
N VAL A 115 26.99 0.30 -1.73
CA VAL A 115 27.71 1.58 -1.72
C VAL A 115 29.00 1.39 -0.92
#